data_AF-A0A1V4E6X5-F1
#
_entry.id   AF-A0A1V4E6X5-F1
#
_cell.length_a   1.000
_cell.length_b   1.000
_cell.length_c   1.000
_cell.angle_alpha   90.00
_cell.angle_beta   90.00
_cell.angle_gamma   90.00
#
_symmetry.space_group_name_H-M   'P 1'
#
loop_
_entity.id
_entity.type
_entity.pdbx_description
1 polymer ?
#
loop_
_entity_poly.entity_id
_entity_poly.type
_entity_poly.pdbx_seq_one_letter_code
_entity_poly.pdbx_strand_id
1 'polypeptide(L)'
;MAGTALVPPLAGALTLALVSLDVPMKVAFLVSEPALTRYARSLPEDEQWASVRERVGLFTIDGVQRWNGATQLRVAGSGGMLEECGFVYLPVGDVRVLDVSSAERLSDGWYAVCVDFD
;
A
#
# COMPACT_ATOMS: atom_id res chain seq x y z
N MET A 1 0.50 3.66 -48.37
CA MET A 1 0.86 4.30 -47.08
C MET A 1 -0.12 3.78 -46.04
N ALA A 2 0.24 2.75 -45.28
CA ALA A 2 -0.61 2.17 -44.24
C ALA A 2 0.29 1.86 -43.06
N GLY A 3 0.23 2.68 -42.01
CA GLY A 3 1.20 2.58 -40.93
C GLY A 3 0.87 3.44 -39.71
N THR A 4 -0.40 3.58 -39.32
CA THR A 4 -0.78 4.33 -38.11
C THR A 4 -2.17 3.90 -37.58
N ALA A 5 -2.44 2.59 -37.47
CA ALA A 5 -3.70 2.12 -36.87
C ALA A 5 -3.54 1.06 -35.76
N LEU A 6 -2.32 0.55 -35.51
CA LEU A 6 -2.09 -0.54 -34.55
C LEU A 6 -1.61 -0.10 -33.16
N VAL A 7 -1.30 1.17 -32.97
CA VAL A 7 -0.81 1.71 -31.68
C VAL A 7 -1.89 1.75 -30.59
N PRO A 8 -3.16 2.16 -30.84
CA PRO A 8 -4.15 2.27 -29.76
C PRO A 8 -4.50 0.95 -29.05
N PRO A 9 -4.72 -0.20 -29.73
CA PRO A 9 -5.09 -1.43 -29.03
C PRO A 9 -3.92 -2.00 -28.20
N LEU A 10 -2.68 -1.85 -28.68
CA LEU A 10 -1.49 -2.29 -27.93
C LEU A 10 -1.25 -1.42 -26.69
N ALA A 11 -1.42 -0.11 -26.81
CA ALA A 11 -1.32 0.80 -25.66
C ALA A 11 -2.39 0.48 -24.61
N GLY A 12 -3.63 0.24 -25.05
CA GLY A 12 -4.74 -0.15 -24.15
C GLY A 12 -4.50 -1.50 -23.45
N ALA A 13 -4.06 -2.52 -24.19
CA ALA A 13 -3.73 -3.83 -23.63
C ALA A 13 -2.56 -3.73 -22.63
N LEU A 14 -1.55 -2.92 -22.93
CA LEU A 14 -0.41 -2.69 -22.02
C LEU A 14 -0.86 -1.97 -20.74
N THR A 15 -1.70 -0.94 -20.83
CA THR A 15 -2.22 -0.26 -19.64
C THR A 15 -3.06 -1.18 -18.78
N LEU A 16 -3.90 -2.03 -19.38
CA LEU A 16 -4.68 -3.04 -18.67
C LEU A 16 -3.76 -4.03 -17.95
N ALA A 17 -2.76 -4.55 -18.65
CA ALA A 17 -1.79 -5.47 -18.06
C ALA A 17 -1.01 -4.84 -16.89
N LEU A 18 -0.61 -3.57 -16.99
CA LEU A 18 0.08 -2.85 -15.92
C LEU A 18 -0.79 -2.62 -14.69
N VAL A 19 -2.08 -2.31 -14.89
CA VAL A 19 -3.05 -2.17 -13.80
C VAL A 19 -3.31 -3.51 -13.13
N SER A 20 -3.48 -4.59 -13.91
CA SER A 20 -3.67 -5.94 -13.36
C SER A 20 -2.48 -6.49 -12.59
N LEU A 21 -1.30 -5.88 -12.75
CA LEU A 21 -0.07 -6.26 -12.04
C LEU A 21 0.27 -5.30 -10.87
N ASP A 22 -0.64 -4.39 -10.53
CA ASP A 22 -0.48 -3.37 -9.48
C ASP A 22 0.78 -2.51 -9.62
N VAL A 23 1.31 -2.38 -10.84
CA VAL A 23 2.53 -1.61 -11.12
C VAL A 23 2.39 -0.14 -10.69
N PRO A 24 1.28 0.57 -10.95
CA PRO A 24 1.13 1.96 -10.52
C PRO A 24 1.25 2.13 -9.00
N MET A 25 0.66 1.22 -8.21
CA MET A 25 0.71 1.26 -6.76
C MET A 25 2.14 1.04 -6.26
N LYS A 26 2.84 0.02 -6.79
CA LYS A 26 4.23 -0.28 -6.43
C LYS A 26 5.18 0.88 -6.76
N VAL A 27 4.99 1.52 -7.91
CA VAL A 27 5.77 2.72 -8.27
C VAL A 27 5.46 3.87 -7.32
N ALA A 28 4.19 4.12 -7.00
CA ALA A 28 3.81 5.16 -6.05
C ALA A 28 4.38 4.90 -4.65
N PHE A 29 4.43 3.63 -4.23
CA PHE A 29 5.06 3.18 -3.00
C PHE A 29 6.56 3.49 -3.01
N LEU A 30 7.31 3.04 -4.02
CA LEU A 30 8.76 3.26 -4.11
C LEU A 30 9.12 4.76 -4.05
N VAL A 31 8.32 5.62 -4.69
CA VAL A 31 8.49 7.08 -4.63
C VAL A 31 8.19 7.62 -3.22
N SER A 32 7.25 7.02 -2.49
CA SER A 32 6.80 7.48 -1.18
C SER A 32 7.50 6.81 0.00
N GLU A 33 8.25 5.74 -0.23
CA GLU A 33 8.84 4.88 0.80
C GLU A 33 9.67 5.65 1.85
N PRO A 34 10.52 6.64 1.50
CA PRO A 34 11.26 7.41 2.50
C PRO A 34 10.36 8.30 3.38
N ALA A 35 9.23 8.77 2.85
CA ALA A 35 8.25 9.55 3.62
C ALA A 35 7.44 8.63 4.54
N LEU A 36 6.96 7.51 4.01
CA LEU A 36 6.25 6.48 4.77
C LEU A 36 7.11 5.92 5.91
N THR A 37 8.39 5.67 5.67
CA THR A 37 9.32 5.14 6.70
C THR A 37 9.55 6.14 7.82
N ARG A 38 9.72 7.43 7.50
CA ARG A 38 9.84 8.48 8.52
C ARG A 38 8.55 8.60 9.32
N TYR A 39 7.41 8.55 8.66
CA TYR A 39 6.10 8.61 9.31
C TYR A 39 5.89 7.43 10.27
N ALA A 40 6.08 6.20 9.78
CA ALA A 40 5.92 4.99 10.57
C ALA A 40 6.81 5.01 11.82
N ARG A 41 8.05 5.48 11.70
CA ARG A 41 9.00 5.61 12.82
C ARG A 41 8.68 6.75 13.79
N SER A 42 7.97 7.79 13.34
CA SER A 42 7.58 8.91 14.20
C SER A 42 6.40 8.61 15.11
N LEU A 43 5.61 7.58 14.78
CA LEU A 43 4.49 7.17 15.63
C LEU A 43 5.01 6.58 16.95
N PRO A 44 4.35 6.93 18.07
CA PRO A 44 4.71 6.40 19.38
C PRO A 44 4.52 4.88 19.43
N GLU A 45 5.33 4.22 20.26
CA GLU A 45 5.12 2.81 20.57
C GLU A 45 3.79 2.66 21.33
N ASP A 46 3.03 1.61 21.01
CA ASP A 46 1.68 1.32 21.54
C ASP A 46 0.55 2.27 21.11
N GLU A 47 0.69 2.92 19.95
CA GLU A 47 -0.41 3.65 19.32
C GLU A 47 -1.55 2.67 18.96
N GLN A 48 -2.66 2.78 19.69
CA GLN A 48 -3.91 2.08 19.36
C GLN A 48 -4.47 2.60 18.04
N TRP A 49 -5.39 1.86 17.43
CA TRP A 49 -6.02 2.29 16.17
C TRP A 49 -6.57 3.71 16.28
N ALA A 50 -5.92 4.64 15.57
CA ALA A 50 -6.29 6.04 15.53
C ALA A 50 -6.75 6.40 14.13
N SER A 51 -7.93 7.01 14.03
CA SER A 51 -8.38 7.62 12.77
C SER A 51 -7.63 8.93 12.57
N VAL A 52 -6.92 9.01 11.45
CA VAL A 52 -6.16 10.20 11.04
C VAL A 52 -6.63 10.64 9.66
N ARG A 53 -6.05 11.72 9.14
CA ARG A 53 -6.19 12.07 7.72
C ARG A 53 -4.97 12.85 7.27
N GLU A 54 -3.90 12.13 6.98
CA GLU A 54 -2.59 12.72 6.72
C GLU A 54 -2.04 12.31 5.37
N ARG A 55 -1.48 13.26 4.62
CA ARG A 55 -0.82 12.96 3.35
C ARG A 55 0.64 12.60 3.59
N VAL A 56 1.00 11.35 3.29
CA VAL A 56 2.36 10.83 3.45
C VAL A 56 2.87 10.37 2.08
N GLY A 57 3.74 11.20 1.48
CA GLY A 57 4.16 11.02 0.08
C GLY A 57 2.97 11.16 -0.88
N LEU A 58 2.74 10.14 -1.68
CA LEU A 58 1.62 10.08 -2.64
C LEU A 58 0.32 9.52 -2.04
N PHE A 59 0.36 9.02 -0.80
CA PHE A 59 -0.79 8.37 -0.16
C PHE A 59 -1.44 9.29 0.85
N THR A 60 -2.76 9.13 1.03
CA THR A 60 -3.47 9.69 2.18
C THR A 60 -3.69 8.56 3.16
N ILE A 61 -3.17 8.69 4.37
CA ILE A 61 -3.33 7.73 5.46
C ILE A 61 -4.52 8.17 6.30
N ASP A 62 -5.45 7.26 6.58
CA ASP A 62 -6.65 7.54 7.37
C ASP A 62 -6.84 6.65 8.62
N GLY A 63 -5.88 5.76 8.83
CA GLY A 63 -5.80 4.91 10.01
C GLY A 63 -4.36 4.58 10.30
N VAL A 64 -3.98 4.62 11.57
CA VAL A 64 -2.66 4.18 12.02
C VAL A 64 -2.80 3.28 13.24
N GLN A 65 -1.93 2.29 13.32
CA GLN A 65 -1.74 1.47 14.50
C GLN A 65 -0.25 1.14 14.61
N ARG A 66 0.30 1.18 15.83
CA ARG A 66 1.66 0.72 16.07
C ARG A 66 1.69 -0.17 17.30
N TRP A 67 2.13 -1.41 17.11
CA TRP A 67 2.19 -2.40 18.18
C TRP A 67 3.32 -3.39 17.94
N ASN A 68 4.08 -3.72 18.99
CA ASN A 68 5.16 -4.71 18.96
C ASN A 68 6.15 -4.54 17.79
N GLY A 69 6.54 -3.29 17.49
CA GLY A 69 7.47 -2.99 16.41
C GLY A 69 6.88 -3.04 14.99
N ALA A 70 5.62 -3.42 14.83
CA ALA A 70 4.87 -3.30 13.59
C ALA A 70 4.13 -1.97 13.54
N THR A 71 4.12 -1.31 12.39
CA THR A 71 3.30 -0.12 12.14
C THR A 71 2.37 -0.36 10.97
N GLN A 72 1.07 -0.38 11.20
CA GLN A 72 0.05 -0.48 10.16
C GLN A 72 -0.44 0.92 9.78
N LEU A 73 -0.54 1.17 8.49
CA LEU A 73 -0.99 2.42 7.89
C LEU A 73 -2.12 2.10 6.91
N ARG A 74 -3.35 2.47 7.23
CA ARG A 74 -4.49 2.32 6.32
C ARG A 74 -4.49 3.46 5.30
N VAL A 75 -4.62 3.11 4.03
CA VAL A 75 -4.62 4.09 2.93
C VAL A 75 -6.06 4.44 2.57
N ALA A 76 -6.36 5.73 2.62
CA ALA A 76 -7.69 6.25 2.34
C ALA A 76 -8.14 5.91 0.91
N GLY A 77 -9.33 5.32 0.81
CA GLY A 77 -9.91 4.91 -0.47
C GLY A 77 -9.18 3.76 -1.14
N SER A 78 -8.35 3.00 -0.41
CA SER A 78 -7.78 1.75 -0.89
C SER A 78 -8.62 0.56 -0.37
N GLY A 79 -8.71 -0.48 -1.20
CA GLY A 79 -9.60 -1.63 -0.98
C GLY A 79 -10.98 -1.45 -1.62
N GLY A 80 -11.92 -2.29 -1.20
CA GLY A 80 -13.28 -2.39 -1.71
C GLY A 80 -14.33 -2.04 -0.65
N MET A 81 -15.59 -2.37 -0.91
CA MET A 81 -16.68 -2.12 0.05
C MET A 81 -16.52 -2.92 1.37
N LEU A 82 -15.85 -4.07 1.31
CA LEU A 82 -15.65 -5.01 2.42
C LEU A 82 -14.16 -5.30 2.66
N GLU A 83 -13.28 -4.47 2.12
CA GLU A 83 -11.84 -4.69 2.17
C GLU A 83 -11.15 -3.35 2.43
N GLU A 84 -10.30 -3.31 3.44
CA GLU A 84 -9.44 -2.16 3.72
C GLU A 84 -8.00 -2.53 3.45
N CYS A 85 -7.32 -1.72 2.63
CA CYS A 85 -5.92 -1.94 2.30
C CYS A 85 -5.01 -0.85 2.86
N GLY A 86 -3.72 -1.15 2.85
CA GLY A 86 -2.72 -0.21 3.30
C GLY A 86 -1.31 -0.79 3.27
N PHE A 87 -0.48 -0.28 4.16
CA PHE A 87 0.91 -0.68 4.30
C PHE A 87 1.24 -1.09 5.72
N VAL A 88 2.13 -2.06 5.85
CA VAL A 88 2.75 -2.42 7.12
C VAL A 88 4.24 -2.20 7.03
N TYR A 89 4.77 -1.45 8.00
CA TYR A 89 6.19 -1.39 8.28
C TYR A 89 6.53 -2.36 9.42
N LEU A 90 7.25 -3.43 9.08
CA LEU A 90 7.72 -4.48 9.97
C LEU A 90 9.19 -4.81 9.61
N PRO A 91 10.17 -4.03 10.11
CA PRO A 91 11.58 -4.24 9.77
C PRO A 91 12.18 -5.51 10.37
N VAL A 92 11.56 -6.04 11.43
CA VAL A 92 11.93 -7.30 12.09
C VAL A 92 10.65 -8.06 12.39
N GLY A 93 10.56 -9.31 11.96
CA GLY A 93 9.39 -10.17 12.19
C GLY A 93 8.84 -10.78 10.91
N ASP A 94 7.68 -11.44 11.03
CA ASP A 94 6.96 -12.04 9.91
C ASP A 94 5.56 -11.42 9.83
N VAL A 95 5.18 -10.91 8.66
CA VAL A 95 3.87 -10.30 8.39
C VAL A 95 2.73 -11.29 8.61
N ARG A 96 2.99 -12.61 8.53
CA ARG A 96 2.00 -13.67 8.78
C ARG A 96 1.48 -13.72 10.22
N VAL A 97 2.13 -13.02 11.13
CA VAL A 97 1.67 -12.87 12.52
C VAL A 97 0.56 -11.81 12.63
N LEU A 98 0.37 -10.99 11.59
CA LEU A 98 -0.71 -10.04 11.51
C LEU A 98 -1.96 -10.72 10.93
N ASP A 99 -3.11 -10.38 11.50
CA ASP A 99 -4.42 -10.85 11.05
C ASP A 99 -4.85 -10.07 9.80
N VAL A 100 -4.29 -10.44 8.64
CA VAL A 100 -4.52 -9.80 7.33
C VAL A 100 -4.96 -10.83 6.30
N SER A 101 -5.87 -10.46 5.40
CA SER A 101 -6.38 -11.34 4.34
C SER A 101 -5.35 -11.54 3.21
N SER A 102 -4.55 -10.52 2.94
CA SER A 102 -3.44 -10.59 1.98
C SER A 102 -2.22 -9.81 2.47
N ALA A 103 -1.03 -10.26 2.06
CA ALA A 103 0.22 -9.59 2.32
C ALA A 103 1.20 -9.78 1.15
N GLU A 104 1.58 -8.69 0.50
CA GLU A 104 2.62 -8.66 -0.53
C GLU A 104 3.82 -7.86 -0.04
N ARG A 105 5.02 -8.44 -0.10
CA ARG A 105 6.24 -7.71 0.25
C ARG A 105 6.60 -6.69 -0.85
N LEU A 106 6.80 -5.44 -0.45
CA LEU A 106 7.14 -4.34 -1.36
C LEU A 106 8.64 -4.01 -1.34
N SER A 107 9.23 -3.95 -0.15
CA SER A 107 10.66 -3.67 0.06
C SER A 107 11.14 -4.25 1.40
N ASP A 108 12.29 -3.80 1.90
CA ASP A 108 12.83 -4.25 3.17
C ASP A 108 12.02 -3.73 4.35
N GLY A 109 11.26 -4.64 4.95
CA GLY A 109 10.38 -4.36 6.07
C GLY A 109 9.05 -3.70 5.68
N TRP A 110 8.72 -3.63 4.39
CA TRP A 110 7.43 -3.08 3.94
C TRP A 110 6.59 -4.11 3.22
N TYR A 111 5.31 -4.12 3.56
CA TYR A 111 4.30 -4.98 2.95
C TYR A 111 3.07 -4.14 2.57
N ALA A 112 2.48 -4.41 1.41
CA ALA A 112 1.09 -4.07 1.13
C ALA A 112 0.23 -5.13 1.78
N VAL A 113 -0.82 -4.71 2.50
CA VAL A 113 -1.75 -5.64 3.15
C VAL A 113 -3.19 -5.20 2.90
N CYS A 114 -4.10 -6.17 2.95
CA CYS A 114 -5.53 -5.90 3.05
C CYS A 114 -6.14 -6.73 4.18
N VAL A 115 -7.26 -6.24 4.70
CA VAL A 115 -8.09 -6.89 5.72
C VAL A 115 -9.52 -6.94 5.18
N ASP A 116 -10.11 -8.12 5.21
CA ASP A 116 -11.50 -8.33 4.80
C ASP A 116 -12.40 -8.19 6.02
N PHE A 117 -13.55 -7.54 5.87
CA PHE A 117 -14.59 -7.51 6.89
C PHE A 117 -15.66 -8.55 6.57
N ASP A 118 -15.81 -9.54 7.45
CA ASP A 118 -16.91 -10.51 7.45
C ASP A 118 -18.25 -9.90 7.92
#